data_AF-A0A7J8H8J7-F1
#
_entry.id   AF-A0A7J8H8J7-F1
#
_cell.length_a   1.000
_cell.length_b   1.000
_cell.length_c   1.000
_cell.angle_alpha   90.00
_cell.angle_beta   90.00
_cell.angle_gamma   90.00
#
_symmetry.space_group_name_H-M   'P 1'
#
loop_
_entity.id
_entity.type
_entity.pdbx_description
1 polymer ?
#
loop_
_entity_poly.entity_id
_entity_poly.type
_entity_poly.pdbx_seq_one_letter_code
_entity_poly.pdbx_strand_id
1 'polypeptide(L)'
;MSAGANISTWVYSSPGRHESQEPFLQWLLLLSNESALPPVHTVSYGDDEDSLSSTYIQRVNTEFMKAAARGLTLLFASGDSGAGCWSTSGRHQFRPSFPASSPYVTTVGGTSFQNPFRVTSEIVDYISGGGFSNVFPRPSYQEEAVTQFLSSSPHLPPSSYFNASGRAYPDVAALSDGYWVVSNHVPIPWVSGTSASTPVFGGLLSLINEHRILSGHPPLGFLNPRLYQQRGAGLFDVTRGCHESCLNEEVQGQGFCSGPGWDPVTGWGTPNFPALLKTLINP
;
A
#
# COMPACT_ATOMS: atom_id res chain seq x y z
N MET A 1 -14.14 7.07 -7.05
CA MET A 1 -15.41 7.79 -7.29
C MET A 1 -16.45 7.62 -6.18
N SER A 2 -16.45 6.53 -5.40
CA SER A 2 -17.34 6.41 -4.22
C SER A 2 -16.70 7.01 -2.96
N ALA A 3 -15.48 6.58 -2.61
CA ALA A 3 -14.77 7.10 -1.44
C ALA A 3 -14.37 8.58 -1.60
N GLY A 4 -13.87 8.96 -2.79
CA GLY A 4 -13.73 10.35 -3.21
C GLY A 4 -14.90 10.74 -4.11
N ALA A 5 -16.08 10.93 -3.51
CA ALA A 5 -17.29 11.27 -4.24
C ALA A 5 -17.26 12.70 -4.76
N ASN A 6 -17.85 12.92 -5.94
CA ASN A 6 -17.99 14.23 -6.56
C ASN A 6 -16.67 14.97 -6.88
N ILE A 7 -15.55 14.23 -6.96
CA ILE A 7 -14.26 14.75 -7.40
C ILE A 7 -13.97 14.28 -8.84
N SER A 8 -13.54 15.20 -9.69
CA SER A 8 -13.10 14.90 -11.07
C SER A 8 -12.08 13.77 -11.07
N THR A 9 -12.39 12.67 -11.76
CA THR A 9 -11.60 11.45 -11.74
C THR A 9 -11.11 11.12 -13.15
N TRP A 10 -9.82 10.81 -13.29
CA TRP A 10 -9.23 10.30 -14.52
C TRP A 10 -9.10 8.78 -14.44
N VAL A 11 -9.24 8.10 -15.59
CA VAL A 11 -8.97 6.67 -15.72
C VAL A 11 -7.88 6.50 -16.76
N TYR A 12 -6.78 5.87 -16.36
CA TYR A 12 -5.76 5.41 -17.30
C TYR A 12 -6.00 3.93 -17.59
N SER A 13 -6.23 3.62 -18.86
CA SER A 13 -6.35 2.25 -19.35
C SER A 13 -5.73 2.19 -20.74
N SER A 14 -4.76 1.29 -20.93
CA SER A 14 -4.09 1.10 -22.23
C SER A 14 -4.31 -0.33 -22.75
N PRO A 15 -5.55 -0.73 -23.05
CA PRO A 15 -5.84 -2.03 -23.64
C PRO A 15 -5.41 -2.06 -25.12
N GLY A 16 -5.02 -3.22 -25.63
CA GLY A 16 -4.61 -3.39 -27.04
C GLY A 16 -3.26 -4.09 -27.19
N ARG A 17 -2.81 -4.29 -28.43
CA ARG A 17 -1.50 -4.89 -28.71
C ARG A 17 -0.39 -3.84 -28.65
N HIS A 18 0.50 -3.99 -27.67
CA HIS A 18 1.69 -3.16 -27.50
C HIS A 18 2.89 -4.06 -27.18
N GLU A 19 3.30 -4.89 -28.15
CA GLU A 19 4.26 -6.00 -27.97
C GLU A 19 5.65 -5.58 -27.47
N SER A 20 5.98 -4.28 -27.54
CA SER A 20 7.25 -3.71 -27.08
C SER A 20 7.12 -2.74 -25.91
N GLN A 21 5.92 -2.54 -25.35
CA GLN A 21 5.69 -1.57 -24.28
C GLN A 21 5.38 -2.31 -22.98
N GLU A 22 6.12 -1.98 -21.93
CA GLU A 22 5.70 -2.25 -20.56
C GLU A 22 4.66 -1.19 -20.17
N PRO A 23 3.38 -1.56 -19.97
CA PRO A 23 2.29 -0.59 -19.77
C PRO A 23 2.53 0.34 -18.56
N PHE A 24 3.18 -0.20 -17.52
CA PHE A 24 3.49 0.53 -16.30
C PHE A 24 4.54 1.63 -16.52
N LEU A 25 5.64 1.32 -17.20
CA LEU A 25 6.66 2.31 -17.53
C LEU A 25 6.10 3.40 -18.45
N GLN A 26 5.23 3.05 -19.40
CA GLN A 26 4.57 4.02 -20.27
C GLN A 26 3.73 5.03 -19.46
N TRP A 27 2.91 4.56 -18.53
CA TRP A 27 2.14 5.42 -17.62
C TRP A 27 3.04 6.38 -16.83
N LEU A 28 4.13 5.86 -16.28
CA LEU A 28 5.05 6.63 -15.43
C LEU A 28 5.78 7.73 -16.21
N LEU A 29 6.14 7.47 -17.47
CA LEU A 29 6.72 8.46 -18.38
C LEU A 29 5.69 9.53 -18.77
N LEU A 30 4.43 9.15 -18.99
CA LEU A 30 3.35 10.09 -19.27
C LEU A 30 3.10 11.05 -18.11
N LEU A 31 3.21 10.58 -16.86
CA LEU A 31 3.15 11.48 -15.69
C LEU A 31 4.20 12.59 -15.80
N SER A 32 5.42 12.27 -16.21
CA SER A 32 6.49 13.28 -16.36
C SER A 32 6.27 14.25 -17.53
N ASN A 33 5.40 13.92 -18.48
CA ASN A 33 5.19 14.71 -19.69
C ASN A 33 3.97 15.65 -19.62
N GLU A 34 3.12 15.50 -18.60
CA GLU A 34 1.95 16.33 -18.38
C GLU A 34 2.16 17.28 -17.21
N SER A 35 1.81 18.55 -17.38
CA SER A 35 2.05 19.59 -16.36
C SER A 35 0.96 19.64 -15.30
N ALA A 36 -0.30 19.46 -15.70
CA ALA A 36 -1.46 19.49 -14.83
C ALA A 36 -2.00 18.06 -14.61
N LEU A 37 -1.65 17.47 -13.47
CA LEU A 37 -2.05 16.11 -13.10
C LEU A 37 -3.02 16.10 -11.91
N PRO A 38 -3.89 15.08 -11.81
CA PRO A 38 -4.63 14.82 -10.58
C PRO A 38 -3.68 14.68 -9.38
N PRO A 39 -3.94 15.32 -8.22
CA PRO A 39 -3.01 15.25 -7.08
C PRO A 39 -2.89 13.85 -6.45
N VAL A 40 -3.85 12.95 -6.69
CA VAL A 40 -3.91 11.61 -6.11
C VAL A 40 -4.02 10.57 -7.22
N HIS A 41 -3.13 9.58 -7.20
CA HIS A 41 -3.13 8.45 -8.13
C HIS A 41 -3.19 7.14 -7.34
N THR A 42 -4.15 6.28 -7.68
CA THR A 42 -4.33 4.96 -7.06
C THR A 42 -4.02 3.90 -8.09
N VAL A 43 -3.00 3.09 -7.84
CA VAL A 43 -2.39 2.21 -8.84
C VAL A 43 -2.42 0.76 -8.34
N SER A 44 -2.99 -0.13 -9.15
CA SER A 44 -2.86 -1.57 -8.94
C SER A 44 -1.92 -2.14 -10.01
N TYR A 45 -0.68 -2.37 -9.60
CA TYR A 45 0.39 -2.96 -10.40
C TYR A 45 1.43 -3.52 -9.43
N GLY A 46 2.02 -4.67 -9.76
CA GLY A 46 3.09 -5.24 -8.95
C GLY A 46 3.78 -6.40 -9.66
N ASP A 47 5.10 -6.45 -9.50
CA ASP A 47 5.96 -7.57 -9.84
C ASP A 47 6.69 -8.04 -8.57
N ASP A 48 7.19 -9.27 -8.56
CA ASP A 48 8.09 -9.73 -7.50
C ASP A 48 9.38 -8.89 -7.54
N GLU A 49 9.79 -8.31 -6.41
CA GLU A 49 10.93 -7.39 -6.35
C GLU A 49 12.23 -8.05 -6.86
N ASP A 50 12.41 -9.34 -6.57
CA ASP A 50 13.57 -10.13 -6.99
C ASP A 50 13.61 -10.42 -8.51
N SER A 51 12.47 -10.30 -9.21
CA SER A 51 12.40 -10.54 -10.65
C SER A 51 12.92 -9.38 -11.49
N LEU A 52 13.01 -8.19 -10.90
CA LEU A 52 13.34 -6.95 -11.60
C LEU A 52 14.85 -6.71 -11.64
N SER A 53 15.34 -6.18 -12.77
CA SER A 53 16.73 -5.73 -12.84
C SER A 53 16.98 -4.54 -11.92
N SER A 54 18.17 -4.48 -11.31
CA SER A 54 18.58 -3.35 -10.46
C SER A 54 18.46 -2.00 -11.19
N THR A 55 18.81 -1.96 -12.48
CA THR A 55 18.67 -0.73 -13.30
C THR A 55 17.22 -0.28 -13.42
N TYR A 56 16.32 -1.22 -13.69
CA TYR A 56 14.89 -0.91 -13.85
C TYR A 56 14.27 -0.42 -12.55
N ILE A 57 14.44 -1.19 -11.46
CA ILE A 57 13.79 -0.87 -10.18
C ILE A 57 14.28 0.48 -9.61
N GLN A 58 15.58 0.78 -9.74
CA GLN A 58 16.14 2.07 -9.32
C GLN A 58 15.66 3.22 -10.21
N ARG A 59 15.51 2.99 -11.52
CA ARG A 59 14.97 3.98 -12.44
C ARG A 59 13.51 4.30 -12.12
N VAL A 60 12.67 3.29 -11.96
CA VAL A 60 11.26 3.48 -11.58
C VAL A 60 11.15 4.21 -10.24
N ASN A 61 11.96 3.84 -9.25
CA ASN A 61 11.99 4.51 -7.96
C ASN A 61 12.35 6.01 -8.11
N THR A 62 13.22 6.36 -9.05
CA THR A 62 13.54 7.76 -9.38
C THR A 62 12.36 8.52 -9.97
N GLU A 63 11.54 7.86 -10.78
CA GLU A 63 10.31 8.47 -11.29
C GLU A 63 9.28 8.72 -10.17
N PHE A 64 9.20 7.85 -9.17
CA PHE A 64 8.40 8.13 -7.97
C PHE A 64 8.93 9.31 -7.16
N MET A 65 10.26 9.44 -7.04
CA MET A 65 10.87 10.64 -6.44
C MET A 65 10.48 11.91 -7.20
N LYS A 66 10.45 11.88 -8.55
CA LYS A 66 9.99 13.01 -9.36
C LYS A 66 8.52 13.34 -9.11
N ALA A 67 7.66 12.34 -9.01
CA ALA A 67 6.25 12.53 -8.66
C ALA A 67 6.07 13.14 -7.26
N ALA A 68 6.81 12.63 -6.28
CA ALA A 68 6.83 13.15 -4.91
C ALA A 68 7.29 14.61 -4.86
N ALA A 69 8.34 14.97 -5.61
CA ALA A 69 8.85 16.34 -5.72
C ALA A 69 7.84 17.32 -6.34
N ARG A 70 6.90 16.81 -7.16
CA ARG A 70 5.79 17.58 -7.74
C ARG A 70 4.57 17.68 -6.82
N GLY A 71 4.61 17.07 -5.64
CA GLY A 71 3.48 17.06 -4.71
C GLY A 71 2.34 16.12 -5.13
N LEU A 72 2.66 15.06 -5.88
CA LEU A 72 1.69 14.00 -6.20
C LEU A 72 1.66 12.95 -5.08
N THR A 73 0.47 12.49 -4.72
CA THR A 73 0.26 11.34 -3.84
C THR A 73 0.09 10.08 -4.71
N LEU A 74 1.08 9.20 -4.71
CA LEU A 74 1.00 7.91 -5.38
C LEU A 74 0.71 6.81 -4.36
N LEU A 75 -0.42 6.12 -4.54
CA LEU A 75 -0.82 4.97 -3.74
C LEU A 75 -0.72 3.69 -4.57
N PHE A 76 -0.12 2.66 -3.98
CA PHE A 76 0.01 1.34 -4.61
C PHE A 76 -0.60 0.25 -3.74
N ALA A 77 -1.28 -0.70 -4.38
CA ALA A 77 -1.72 -1.94 -3.74
C ALA A 77 -0.51 -2.71 -3.19
N SER A 78 -0.60 -3.22 -1.97
CA SER A 78 0.52 -3.93 -1.34
C SER A 78 0.74 -5.35 -1.89
N GLY A 79 -0.27 -5.91 -2.55
CA GLY A 79 -0.28 -7.27 -3.09
C GLY A 79 -1.32 -8.15 -2.38
N ASP A 80 -1.62 -9.30 -2.98
CA ASP A 80 -2.71 -10.19 -2.57
C ASP A 80 -2.18 -11.60 -2.23
N SER A 81 -0.94 -11.69 -1.75
CA SER A 81 -0.27 -12.96 -1.40
C SER A 81 0.48 -12.89 -0.06
N GLY A 82 0.01 -12.04 0.85
CA GLY A 82 0.60 -11.87 2.18
C GLY A 82 2.07 -11.45 2.13
N ALA A 83 2.94 -12.17 2.85
CA ALA A 83 4.39 -11.95 2.77
C ALA A 83 5.02 -12.47 1.46
N GLY A 84 4.24 -13.14 0.62
CA GLY A 84 4.72 -13.91 -0.51
C GLY A 84 5.49 -15.16 -0.07
N CYS A 85 5.91 -15.94 -1.06
CA CYS A 85 6.78 -17.09 -0.84
C CYS A 85 7.77 -17.22 -2.01
N TRP A 86 9.06 -17.15 -1.70
CA TRP A 86 10.14 -17.33 -2.66
C TRP A 86 10.97 -18.55 -2.30
N SER A 87 10.97 -19.55 -3.18
CA SER A 87 11.85 -20.70 -3.08
C SER A 87 13.17 -20.41 -3.81
N THR A 88 14.26 -20.30 -3.06
CA THR A 88 15.60 -20.07 -3.61
C THR A 88 16.62 -20.97 -2.94
N SER A 89 17.43 -21.66 -3.75
CA SER A 89 18.53 -22.51 -3.26
C SER A 89 18.11 -23.57 -2.23
N GLY A 90 16.90 -24.14 -2.39
CA GLY A 90 16.34 -25.15 -1.47
C GLY A 90 15.87 -24.60 -0.12
N ARG A 91 15.77 -23.27 0.02
CA ARG A 91 15.22 -22.58 1.20
C ARG A 91 14.06 -21.68 0.79
N HIS A 92 13.20 -21.36 1.74
CA HIS A 92 12.10 -20.44 1.55
C HIS A 92 12.38 -19.11 2.27
N GLN A 93 11.92 -18.03 1.66
CA GLN A 93 11.88 -16.71 2.26
C GLN A 93 10.65 -15.94 1.76
N PHE A 94 10.33 -14.83 2.40
CA PHE A 94 9.28 -13.93 1.95
C PHE A 94 9.68 -13.22 0.67
N ARG A 95 8.67 -12.82 -0.09
CA ARG A 95 8.81 -12.28 -1.44
C ARG A 95 8.14 -10.91 -1.54
N PRO A 96 8.87 -9.82 -1.22
CA PRO A 96 8.31 -8.48 -1.34
C PRO A 96 7.99 -8.14 -2.81
N SER A 97 7.00 -7.30 -3.03
CA SER A 97 6.58 -6.83 -4.35
C SER A 97 7.03 -5.39 -4.59
N PHE A 98 7.26 -5.04 -5.85
CA PHE A 98 7.52 -3.68 -6.30
C PHE A 98 6.46 -3.29 -7.34
N PRO A 99 5.89 -2.07 -7.33
CA PRO A 99 6.31 -0.85 -6.61
C PRO A 99 6.04 -0.74 -5.11
N ALA A 100 5.29 -1.66 -4.50
CA ALA A 100 4.90 -1.58 -3.09
C ALA A 100 6.07 -1.37 -2.12
N SER A 101 7.24 -1.95 -2.44
CA SER A 101 8.47 -1.80 -1.66
C SER A 101 9.22 -0.47 -1.86
N SER A 102 8.80 0.39 -2.79
CA SER A 102 9.42 1.71 -2.97
C SER A 102 9.26 2.57 -1.70
N PRO A 103 10.31 3.28 -1.26
CA PRO A 103 10.21 4.22 -0.15
C PRO A 103 9.50 5.53 -0.50
N TYR A 104 9.09 5.74 -1.76
CA TYR A 104 8.51 7.00 -2.27
C TYR A 104 7.03 6.87 -2.68
N VAL A 105 6.36 5.81 -2.26
CA VAL A 105 4.92 5.59 -2.49
C VAL A 105 4.23 5.26 -1.18
N THR A 106 2.93 5.57 -1.08
CA THR A 106 2.09 5.12 0.03
C THR A 106 1.49 3.76 -0.32
N THR A 107 1.97 2.71 0.31
CA THR A 107 1.52 1.34 0.04
C THR A 107 0.31 1.00 0.90
N VAL A 108 -0.74 0.45 0.30
CA VAL A 108 -2.05 0.20 0.92
C VAL A 108 -2.30 -1.29 1.05
N GLY A 109 -2.37 -1.76 2.29
CA GLY A 109 -2.75 -3.12 2.68
C GLY A 109 -4.26 -3.36 2.68
N GLY A 110 -4.63 -4.52 3.18
CA GLY A 110 -5.98 -5.07 3.17
C GLY A 110 -6.51 -5.45 4.55
N THR A 111 -7.77 -5.13 4.80
CA THR A 111 -8.51 -5.55 5.99
C THR A 111 -9.84 -6.21 5.62
N SER A 112 -10.41 -6.93 6.58
CA SER A 112 -11.74 -7.51 6.48
C SER A 112 -12.52 -7.24 7.78
N PHE A 113 -13.84 -7.37 7.73
CA PHE A 113 -14.64 -7.34 8.95
C PHE A 113 -14.56 -8.68 9.66
N GLN A 114 -14.41 -8.65 10.98
CA GLN A 114 -14.47 -9.89 11.79
C GLN A 114 -15.80 -10.65 11.60
N ASN A 115 -16.91 -9.92 11.38
CA ASN A 115 -18.19 -10.49 11.02
C ASN A 115 -18.54 -10.11 9.57
N PRO A 116 -18.72 -11.08 8.66
CA PRO A 116 -18.91 -10.80 7.24
C PRO A 116 -20.22 -10.06 6.91
N PHE A 117 -21.17 -9.99 7.84
CA PHE A 117 -22.48 -9.35 7.65
C PHE A 117 -22.68 -8.09 8.51
N ARG A 118 -21.65 -7.65 9.24
CA ARG A 118 -21.75 -6.47 10.10
C ARG A 118 -20.51 -5.59 9.96
N VAL A 119 -20.74 -4.28 9.83
CA VAL A 119 -19.67 -3.28 9.95
C VAL A 119 -19.27 -3.20 11.42
N THR A 120 -18.21 -3.91 11.78
CA THR A 120 -17.63 -3.97 13.12
C THR A 120 -16.13 -3.67 13.05
N SER A 121 -15.36 -4.08 14.06
CA SER A 121 -13.91 -4.01 14.04
C SER A 121 -13.34 -4.69 12.80
N GLU A 122 -12.36 -4.00 12.21
CA GLU A 122 -11.55 -4.52 11.13
C GLU A 122 -10.42 -5.40 11.69
N ILE A 123 -10.13 -6.48 10.98
CA ILE A 123 -9.01 -7.39 11.22
C ILE A 123 -8.20 -7.50 9.94
N VAL A 124 -7.01 -8.10 10.01
CA VAL A 124 -6.22 -8.43 8.83
C VAL A 124 -7.05 -9.26 7.85
N ASP A 125 -7.06 -8.85 6.59
CA ASP A 125 -7.38 -9.77 5.50
C ASP A 125 -6.13 -10.59 5.18
N TYR A 126 -6.24 -11.92 5.15
CA TYR A 126 -5.06 -12.80 5.13
C TYR A 126 -4.23 -12.64 3.84
N ILE A 127 -4.83 -12.13 2.76
CA ILE A 127 -4.12 -11.86 1.50
C ILE A 127 -3.28 -10.57 1.56
N SER A 128 -3.45 -9.71 2.56
CA SER A 128 -2.85 -8.37 2.61
C SER A 128 -1.34 -8.41 2.43
N GLY A 129 -0.86 -7.88 1.31
CA GLY A 129 0.55 -7.82 0.97
C GLY A 129 1.34 -7.00 1.99
N GLY A 130 2.52 -7.47 2.36
CA GLY A 130 3.35 -6.79 3.35
C GLY A 130 4.70 -7.45 3.54
N GLY A 131 5.64 -6.73 4.13
CA GLY A 131 6.96 -7.27 4.41
C GLY A 131 8.06 -6.24 4.27
N PHE A 132 9.26 -6.71 3.93
CA PHE A 132 10.49 -5.91 3.92
C PHE A 132 11.22 -6.07 2.59
N SER A 133 11.58 -4.95 1.97
CA SER A 133 12.36 -4.89 0.74
C SER A 133 13.74 -5.55 0.91
N ASN A 134 14.18 -6.25 -0.13
CA ASN A 134 15.56 -6.73 -0.30
C ASN A 134 16.44 -5.71 -1.04
N VAL A 135 15.86 -4.65 -1.61
CA VAL A 135 16.55 -3.68 -2.47
C VAL A 135 16.71 -2.31 -1.79
N PHE A 136 15.63 -1.76 -1.27
CA PHE A 136 15.61 -0.41 -0.71
C PHE A 136 15.85 -0.45 0.79
N PRO A 137 16.82 0.33 1.31
CA PRO A 137 17.03 0.42 2.75
C PRO A 137 15.82 1.07 3.42
N ARG A 138 15.65 0.78 4.71
CA ARG A 138 14.63 1.41 5.54
C ARG A 138 14.75 2.95 5.46
N PRO A 139 13.70 3.66 5.01
CA PRO A 139 13.73 5.11 5.01
C PRO A 139 13.66 5.67 6.43
N SER A 140 14.29 6.82 6.67
CA SER A 140 14.39 7.40 8.02
C SER A 140 13.04 7.72 8.65
N TYR A 141 12.02 8.03 7.86
CA TYR A 141 10.69 8.35 8.38
C TYR A 141 10.01 7.17 9.09
N GLN A 142 10.40 5.92 8.81
CA GLN A 142 9.79 4.74 9.44
C GLN A 142 10.73 4.04 10.45
N GLU A 143 11.88 4.64 10.77
CA GLU A 143 12.87 4.02 11.65
C GLU A 143 12.29 3.65 13.02
N GLU A 144 11.58 4.58 13.65
CA GLU A 144 10.96 4.38 14.96
C GLU A 144 9.89 3.27 14.91
N ALA A 145 8.99 3.34 13.93
CA ALA A 145 7.88 2.41 13.76
C ALA A 145 8.36 0.97 13.54
N VAL A 146 9.31 0.78 12.62
CA VAL A 146 9.84 -0.55 12.30
C VAL A 146 10.68 -1.10 13.45
N THR A 147 11.50 -0.27 14.10
CA THR A 147 12.28 -0.71 15.27
C THR A 147 11.38 -1.14 16.41
N GLN A 148 10.28 -0.41 16.64
CA GLN A 148 9.28 -0.78 17.63
C GLN A 148 8.63 -2.12 17.27
N PHE A 149 8.20 -2.33 16.02
CA PHE A 149 7.63 -3.61 15.59
C PHE A 149 8.61 -4.78 15.79
N LEU A 150 9.85 -4.65 15.30
CA LEU A 150 10.87 -5.71 15.38
C LEU A 150 11.33 -6.01 16.81
N SER A 151 11.16 -5.08 17.76
CA SER A 151 11.53 -5.31 19.16
C SER A 151 10.37 -5.78 20.04
N SER A 152 9.13 -5.54 19.63
CA SER A 152 7.94 -5.81 20.47
C SER A 152 7.01 -6.89 19.94
N SER A 153 7.09 -7.25 18.65
CA SER A 153 6.22 -8.26 18.07
C SER A 153 6.48 -9.64 18.69
N PRO A 154 5.46 -10.29 19.30
CA PRO A 154 5.59 -11.64 19.84
C PRO A 154 5.57 -12.73 18.75
N HIS A 155 5.31 -12.35 17.49
CA HIS A 155 5.09 -13.25 16.36
C HIS A 155 5.99 -12.88 15.18
N LEU A 156 7.29 -12.73 15.44
CA LEU A 156 8.26 -12.55 14.36
C LEU A 156 8.51 -13.87 13.63
N PRO A 157 8.44 -13.87 12.29
CA PRO A 157 8.92 -14.98 11.49
C PRO A 157 10.43 -15.21 11.69
N PRO A 158 10.95 -16.40 11.33
CA PRO A 158 12.38 -16.66 11.43
C PRO A 158 13.17 -15.61 10.62
N SER A 159 14.29 -15.13 11.15
CA SER A 159 15.05 -14.04 10.52
C SER A 159 15.60 -14.38 9.13
N SER A 160 15.68 -15.66 8.77
CA SER A 160 16.03 -16.11 7.41
C SER A 160 14.95 -15.80 6.37
N TYR A 161 13.72 -15.48 6.78
CA TYR A 161 12.62 -15.23 5.85
C TYR A 161 12.54 -13.78 5.35
N PHE A 162 13.21 -12.83 5.99
CA PHE A 162 13.05 -11.42 5.61
C PHE A 162 14.28 -10.57 5.91
N ASN A 163 14.41 -9.46 5.17
CA ASN A 163 15.47 -8.49 5.38
C ASN A 163 15.04 -7.38 6.35
N ALA A 164 15.39 -7.50 7.63
CA ALA A 164 15.03 -6.51 8.66
C ALA A 164 15.58 -5.09 8.41
N SER A 165 16.55 -4.91 7.52
CA SER A 165 17.13 -3.60 7.16
C SER A 165 16.38 -2.88 6.03
N GLY A 166 15.42 -3.54 5.38
CA GLY A 166 14.72 -3.03 4.21
C GLY A 166 13.60 -2.03 4.51
N ARG A 167 13.13 -1.34 3.46
CA ARG A 167 11.83 -0.65 3.45
C ARG A 167 10.75 -1.66 3.77
N ALA A 168 10.13 -1.50 4.92
CA ALA A 168 9.00 -2.28 5.38
C ALA A 168 7.66 -1.65 5.00
N TYR A 169 6.66 -2.44 4.62
CA TYR A 169 5.35 -2.00 4.12
C TYR A 169 4.23 -2.98 4.56
N PRO A 170 2.94 -2.61 4.52
CA PRO A 170 2.35 -1.39 3.96
C PRO A 170 2.50 -0.16 4.89
N ASP A 171 2.07 1.01 4.40
CA ASP A 171 2.05 2.24 5.19
C ASP A 171 0.68 2.46 5.87
N VAL A 172 -0.40 2.02 5.19
CA VAL A 172 -1.80 2.11 5.63
C VAL A 172 -2.58 0.91 5.11
N ALA A 173 -3.84 0.76 5.50
CA ALA A 173 -4.73 -0.27 4.96
C ALA A 173 -6.17 0.26 4.77
N ALA A 174 -6.99 -0.51 4.07
CA ALA A 174 -8.44 -0.36 4.02
C ALA A 174 -9.07 -1.71 3.66
N LEU A 175 -10.40 -1.80 3.71
CA LEU A 175 -11.11 -3.04 3.37
C LEU A 175 -10.68 -3.58 2.00
N SER A 176 -10.38 -4.86 1.93
CA SER A 176 -9.96 -5.57 0.71
C SER A 176 -10.83 -6.78 0.39
N ASP A 177 -11.87 -7.08 1.18
CA ASP A 177 -12.66 -8.30 1.01
C ASP A 177 -14.14 -8.02 0.66
N GLY A 178 -14.67 -8.77 -0.32
CA GLY A 178 -16.10 -8.88 -0.56
C GLY A 178 -16.76 -7.70 -1.28
N TYR A 179 -16.03 -6.97 -2.13
CA TYR A 179 -16.58 -5.85 -2.88
C TYR A 179 -17.57 -6.30 -3.97
N TRP A 180 -18.52 -5.40 -4.25
CA TRP A 180 -19.37 -5.47 -5.43
C TRP A 180 -18.85 -4.53 -6.50
N VAL A 181 -18.77 -5.01 -7.73
CA VAL A 181 -18.50 -4.21 -8.91
C VAL A 181 -19.59 -4.41 -9.96
N VAL A 182 -19.68 -3.50 -10.93
CA VAL A 182 -20.47 -3.71 -12.14
C VAL A 182 -19.51 -3.80 -13.31
N SER A 183 -19.50 -4.94 -13.99
CA SER A 183 -18.68 -5.16 -15.19
C SER A 183 -19.56 -5.74 -16.29
N ASN A 184 -19.46 -5.19 -17.51
CA ASN A 184 -20.31 -5.57 -18.64
C ASN A 184 -21.82 -5.56 -18.29
N HIS A 185 -22.25 -4.55 -17.52
CA HIS A 185 -23.62 -4.39 -17.02
C HIS A 185 -24.09 -5.48 -16.03
N VAL A 186 -23.19 -6.31 -15.50
CA VAL A 186 -23.52 -7.37 -14.53
C VAL A 186 -22.95 -7.01 -13.16
N PRO A 187 -23.76 -7.07 -12.08
CA PRO A 187 -23.24 -6.94 -10.72
C PRO A 187 -22.48 -8.22 -10.33
N ILE A 188 -21.23 -8.05 -9.88
CA ILE A 188 -20.33 -9.14 -9.51
C ILE A 188 -19.95 -8.96 -8.04
N PRO A 189 -20.38 -9.86 -7.13
CA PRO A 189 -19.93 -9.88 -5.74
C PRO A 189 -18.56 -10.54 -5.60
N TRP A 190 -18.04 -10.54 -4.37
CA TRP A 190 -16.83 -11.28 -3.97
C TRP A 190 -15.55 -10.85 -4.68
N VAL A 191 -15.49 -9.59 -5.13
CA VAL A 191 -14.24 -9.02 -5.62
C VAL A 191 -13.40 -8.66 -4.40
N SER A 192 -12.24 -9.29 -4.28
CA SER A 192 -11.31 -9.08 -3.17
C SER A 192 -9.90 -8.75 -3.69
N GLY A 193 -9.08 -8.18 -2.83
CA GLY A 193 -7.71 -7.75 -3.13
C GLY A 193 -7.43 -6.33 -2.67
N THR A 194 -6.16 -6.02 -2.44
CA THR A 194 -5.63 -4.69 -2.12
C THR A 194 -5.81 -3.71 -3.29
N SER A 195 -6.10 -4.24 -4.48
CA SER A 195 -6.66 -3.49 -5.61
C SER A 195 -7.96 -2.75 -5.27
N ALA A 196 -8.76 -3.23 -4.31
CA ALA A 196 -9.98 -2.58 -3.83
C ALA A 196 -9.70 -1.58 -2.70
N SER A 197 -8.78 -1.90 -1.77
CA SER A 197 -8.43 -1.02 -0.64
C SER A 197 -7.73 0.27 -1.10
N THR A 198 -6.85 0.16 -2.10
CA THR A 198 -6.06 1.27 -2.65
C THR A 198 -6.92 2.46 -3.15
N PRO A 199 -7.91 2.27 -4.04
CA PRO A 199 -8.77 3.37 -4.49
C PRO A 199 -9.71 3.91 -3.40
N VAL A 200 -10.05 3.09 -2.38
CA VAL A 200 -10.83 3.57 -1.23
C VAL A 200 -10.01 4.57 -0.42
N PHE A 201 -8.78 4.20 -0.03
CA PHE A 201 -7.91 5.09 0.74
C PHE A 201 -7.57 6.36 -0.04
N GLY A 202 -7.19 6.22 -1.32
CA GLY A 202 -6.87 7.36 -2.18
C GLY A 202 -8.06 8.31 -2.40
N GLY A 203 -9.29 7.77 -2.50
CA GLY A 203 -10.49 8.61 -2.59
C GLY A 203 -10.69 9.50 -1.36
N LEU A 204 -10.46 8.96 -0.15
CA LEU A 204 -10.56 9.73 1.10
C LEU A 204 -9.44 10.78 1.20
N LEU A 205 -8.23 10.47 0.76
CA LEU A 205 -7.15 11.48 0.66
C LEU A 205 -7.49 12.59 -0.33
N SER A 206 -8.20 12.27 -1.41
CA SER A 206 -8.66 13.28 -2.36
C SER A 206 -9.67 14.24 -1.74
N LEU A 207 -10.59 13.75 -0.88
CA LEU A 207 -11.49 14.62 -0.10
C LEU A 207 -10.73 15.48 0.91
N ILE A 208 -9.70 14.92 1.57
CA ILE A 208 -8.83 15.71 2.45
C ILE A 208 -8.12 16.81 1.65
N ASN A 209 -7.64 16.49 0.44
CA ASN A 209 -7.06 17.49 -0.46
C ASN A 209 -8.05 18.57 -0.86
N GLU A 210 -9.34 18.25 -1.08
CA GLU A 210 -10.38 19.25 -1.33
C GLU A 210 -10.46 20.26 -0.17
N HIS A 211 -10.53 19.78 1.08
CA HIS A 211 -10.52 20.65 2.26
C HIS A 211 -9.26 21.52 2.36
N ARG A 212 -8.09 20.94 2.06
CA ARG A 212 -6.81 21.68 2.06
C ARG A 212 -6.80 22.78 1.00
N ILE A 213 -7.18 22.45 -0.23
CA ILE A 213 -7.19 23.36 -1.38
C ILE A 213 -8.19 24.52 -1.14
N LEU A 214 -9.41 24.21 -0.68
CA LEU A 214 -10.41 25.24 -0.34
C LEU A 214 -9.95 26.16 0.80
N SER A 215 -9.06 25.68 1.66
CA SER A 215 -8.44 26.46 2.74
C SER A 215 -7.13 27.15 2.34
N GLY A 216 -6.76 27.14 1.05
CA GLY A 216 -5.55 27.79 0.53
C GLY A 216 -4.25 27.02 0.78
N HIS A 217 -4.31 25.76 1.20
CA HIS A 217 -3.15 24.90 1.41
C HIS A 217 -2.82 24.06 0.16
N PRO A 218 -1.53 23.71 -0.05
CA PRO A 218 -1.16 22.75 -1.10
C PRO A 218 -1.73 21.36 -0.81
N PRO A 219 -1.90 20.50 -1.84
CA PRO A 219 -2.25 19.10 -1.64
C PRO A 219 -1.20 18.38 -0.78
N LEU A 220 -1.58 17.22 -0.23
CA LEU A 220 -0.73 16.43 0.67
C LEU A 220 0.58 15.98 0.02
N GLY A 221 0.55 15.57 -1.25
CA GLY A 221 1.71 15.04 -1.95
C GLY A 221 2.22 13.73 -1.34
N PHE A 222 3.54 13.60 -1.20
CA PHE A 222 4.15 12.41 -0.61
C PHE A 222 3.83 12.31 0.89
N LEU A 223 2.92 11.40 1.24
CA LEU A 223 2.26 11.34 2.54
C LEU A 223 3.13 10.70 3.64
N ASN A 224 3.96 9.71 3.30
CA ASN A 224 4.60 8.84 4.30
C ASN A 224 5.37 9.61 5.39
N PRO A 225 6.24 10.61 5.09
CA PRO A 225 6.99 11.30 6.13
C PRO A 225 6.08 11.92 7.21
N ARG A 226 5.00 12.56 6.77
CA ARG A 226 4.01 13.17 7.67
C ARG A 226 3.21 12.13 8.45
N LEU A 227 2.78 11.06 7.77
CA LEU A 227 2.00 9.99 8.40
C LEU A 227 2.76 9.32 9.54
N TYR A 228 4.03 8.96 9.31
CA TYR A 228 4.85 8.32 10.33
C TYR A 228 5.27 9.29 11.44
N GLN A 229 5.57 10.56 11.12
CA GLN A 229 5.83 11.59 12.13
C GLN A 229 4.63 11.77 13.07
N GLN A 230 3.41 11.65 12.55
CA GLN A 230 2.16 11.72 13.32
C GLN A 230 1.76 10.37 13.93
N ARG A 231 2.57 9.32 13.80
CA ARG A 231 2.32 7.97 14.32
C ARG A 231 0.94 7.42 13.91
N GLY A 232 0.55 7.63 12.65
CA GLY A 232 -0.73 7.14 12.14
C GLY A 232 -1.97 7.82 12.72
N ALA A 233 -1.84 8.99 13.37
CA ALA A 233 -2.96 9.65 14.03
C ALA A 233 -4.16 9.88 13.10
N GLY A 234 -5.33 9.45 13.56
CA GLY A 234 -6.58 9.49 12.79
C GLY A 234 -6.87 8.22 11.99
N LEU A 235 -6.00 7.22 12.05
CA LEU A 235 -6.26 5.87 11.56
C LEU A 235 -6.77 4.96 12.69
N PHE A 236 -7.50 3.91 12.31
CA PHE A 236 -7.92 2.82 13.16
C PHE A 236 -6.82 1.75 13.16
N ASP A 237 -6.25 1.49 14.32
CA ASP A 237 -5.17 0.51 14.53
C ASP A 237 -5.72 -0.93 14.46
N VAL A 238 -5.22 -1.70 13.50
CA VAL A 238 -5.60 -3.10 13.26
C VAL A 238 -4.61 -3.98 14.01
N THR A 239 -5.09 -4.73 14.99
CA THR A 239 -4.22 -5.45 15.95
C THR A 239 -4.45 -6.95 15.99
N ARG A 240 -5.25 -7.49 15.04
CA ARG A 240 -5.65 -8.89 15.03
C ARG A 240 -5.51 -9.49 13.64
N GLY A 241 -4.81 -10.62 13.62
CA GLY A 241 -4.63 -11.45 12.43
C GLY A 241 -3.21 -11.34 11.87
N CYS A 242 -2.92 -12.25 10.94
CA CYS A 242 -1.65 -12.39 10.24
C CYS A 242 -1.96 -12.64 8.77
N HIS A 243 -1.08 -12.18 7.88
CA HIS A 243 -1.22 -12.48 6.47
C HIS A 243 -0.58 -13.83 6.11
N GLU A 244 -0.88 -14.34 4.93
CA GLU A 244 -0.38 -15.64 4.46
C GLU A 244 1.09 -15.61 4.03
N SER A 245 1.70 -16.78 3.95
CA SER A 245 3.01 -16.99 3.33
C SER A 245 3.18 -18.46 2.93
N CYS A 246 4.43 -18.94 2.83
CA CYS A 246 4.78 -20.30 2.45
C CYS A 246 4.03 -21.36 3.27
N LEU A 247 3.27 -22.23 2.59
CA LEU A 247 2.71 -23.44 3.18
C LEU A 247 3.82 -24.49 3.37
N ASN A 248 4.63 -24.33 4.41
CA ASN A 248 5.74 -25.23 4.76
C ASN A 248 5.79 -25.49 6.27
N GLU A 249 6.75 -26.32 6.70
CA GLU A 249 6.89 -26.72 8.10
C GLU A 249 7.37 -25.59 9.03
N GLU A 250 8.10 -24.61 8.50
CA GLU A 250 8.78 -23.57 9.29
C GLU A 250 7.85 -22.39 9.63
N VAL A 251 7.05 -21.90 8.67
CA VAL A 251 6.15 -20.75 8.87
C VAL A 251 4.66 -21.11 8.75
N GLN A 252 4.34 -22.36 8.41
CA GLN A 252 2.98 -22.93 8.48
C GLN A 252 1.90 -22.08 7.78
N GLY A 253 2.26 -21.45 6.66
CA GLY A 253 1.34 -20.61 5.88
C GLY A 253 1.15 -19.19 6.41
N GLN A 254 1.90 -18.76 7.42
CA GLN A 254 1.78 -17.43 8.01
C GLN A 254 3.02 -16.58 7.74
N GLY A 255 2.80 -15.32 7.38
CA GLY A 255 3.82 -14.29 7.33
C GLY A 255 3.92 -13.54 8.64
N PHE A 256 3.96 -12.21 8.56
CA PHE A 256 3.87 -11.33 9.71
C PHE A 256 2.45 -11.25 10.28
N CYS A 257 2.37 -10.81 11.53
CA CYS A 257 1.12 -10.54 12.24
C CYS A 257 0.99 -9.05 12.55
N SER A 258 -0.25 -8.57 12.47
CA SER A 258 -0.62 -7.24 12.96
C SER A 258 -0.51 -7.13 14.48
N GLY A 259 -0.34 -5.92 14.98
CA GLY A 259 -0.19 -5.65 16.41
C GLY A 259 -0.29 -4.16 16.71
N PRO A 260 -0.22 -3.74 17.99
CA PRO A 260 -0.38 -2.34 18.36
C PRO A 260 0.59 -1.40 17.62
N GLY A 261 0.07 -0.38 16.97
CA GLY A 261 0.85 0.61 16.23
C GLY A 261 1.06 0.25 14.77
N TRP A 262 2.29 0.41 14.28
CA TRP A 262 2.62 0.07 12.89
C TRP A 262 3.04 -1.40 12.80
N ASP A 263 2.57 -2.10 11.77
CA ASP A 263 2.99 -3.45 11.44
C ASP A 263 3.13 -3.66 9.91
N PRO A 264 3.91 -4.67 9.46
CA PRO A 264 4.10 -4.98 8.04
C PRO A 264 2.96 -5.82 7.44
N VAL A 265 1.72 -5.63 7.90
CA VAL A 265 0.51 -6.27 7.35
C VAL A 265 -0.55 -5.24 7.00
N THR A 266 -0.77 -4.27 7.88
CA THR A 266 -1.77 -3.20 7.79
C THR A 266 -1.20 -1.80 7.96
N GLY A 267 0.11 -1.67 8.18
CA GLY A 267 0.77 -0.39 8.35
C GLY A 267 0.26 0.30 9.60
N TRP A 268 -0.06 1.59 9.50
CA TRP A 268 -0.72 2.33 10.58
C TRP A 268 -2.23 2.08 10.70
N GLY A 269 -2.81 1.25 9.81
CA GLY A 269 -4.21 0.87 9.85
C GLY A 269 -5.12 1.66 8.91
N THR A 270 -6.42 1.73 9.23
CA THR A 270 -7.49 2.12 8.28
C THR A 270 -8.07 3.51 8.51
N PRO A 271 -8.60 4.19 7.49
CA PRO A 271 -8.91 5.62 7.60
C PRO A 271 -10.22 5.88 8.35
N ASN A 272 -10.12 6.45 9.56
CA ASN A 272 -11.24 7.13 10.20
C ASN A 272 -11.30 8.58 9.71
N PHE A 273 -12.02 8.82 8.61
CA PHE A 273 -12.03 10.09 7.88
C PHE A 273 -12.08 11.36 8.75
N PRO A 274 -13.06 11.56 9.67
CA PRO A 274 -13.12 12.80 10.46
C PRO A 274 -11.92 12.99 11.40
N ALA A 275 -11.31 11.91 11.88
CA ALA A 275 -10.12 11.99 12.71
C ALA A 275 -8.88 12.27 11.86
N LEU A 276 -8.72 11.55 10.73
CA LEU A 276 -7.63 11.74 9.78
C LEU A 276 -7.64 13.13 9.14
N LEU A 277 -8.81 13.68 8.81
CA LEU A 277 -8.93 15.04 8.28
C LEU A 277 -8.34 16.08 9.25
N LYS A 278 -8.60 15.95 10.55
CA LYS A 278 -8.08 16.89 11.55
C LYS A 278 -6.55 16.88 11.63
N THR A 279 -5.92 15.73 11.44
CA THR A 279 -4.45 15.60 11.51
C THR A 279 -3.77 16.10 10.23
N LEU A 280 -4.53 16.19 9.12
CA LEU A 280 -4.03 16.49 7.78
C LEU A 280 -4.41 17.88 7.23
N ILE A 281 -5.18 18.71 7.95
CA ILE A 281 -5.56 20.06 7.50
C ILE A 281 -4.40 21.07 7.59
N ASN A 282 -3.80 21.25 8.77
CA ASN A 282 -2.74 22.23 9.00
C ASN A 282 -1.37 21.54 8.99
N PRO A 283 -0.31 22.15 8.43
CA PRO A 283 1.02 21.53 8.34
C PRO A 283 1.57 21.09 9.70
#